data_AF-A0A973D8T5-F1
#
_entry.id   AF-A0A973D8T5-F1
#
_cell.length_a   1.000
_cell.length_b   1.000
_cell.length_c   1.000
_cell.angle_alpha   90.00
_cell.angle_beta   90.00
_cell.angle_gamma   90.00
#
_symmetry.space_group_name_H-M   'P 1'
#
loop_
_entity.id
_entity.type
_entity.pdbx_description
1 polymer ?
#
loop_
_entity_poly.entity_id
_entity_poly.type
_entity_poly.pdbx_seq_one_letter_code
_entity_poly.pdbx_strand_id
1 'polypeptide(L)'
;MSNNKYDRTIYGKDGNTAIVDVYRVLDAFNVDDPCLQHLIKKALCSGIRGHKDKRQDLQDIIDSANQAMALFNDKDVLTKKLQE
;
A
#
# COMPACT_ATOMS: atom_id res chain seq x y z
N MET A 1 -24.30 9.56 -0.48
CA MET A 1 -23.17 8.64 -0.21
C MET A 1 -21.89 9.46 -0.32
N SER A 2 -21.12 9.59 0.76
CA SER A 2 -19.84 10.30 0.68
C SER A 2 -18.88 9.46 -0.17
N ASN A 3 -18.57 9.92 -1.37
CA ASN A 3 -17.62 9.26 -2.25
C ASN A 3 -16.23 9.41 -1.60
N ASN A 4 -15.70 8.36 -0.98
CA ASN A 4 -14.37 8.43 -0.38
C ASN A 4 -13.36 8.55 -1.53
N LYS A 5 -12.35 9.41 -1.40
CA LYS A 5 -11.34 9.63 -2.46
C LYS A 5 -10.58 8.35 -2.85
N TYR A 6 -10.64 7.32 -1.99
CA TYR A 6 -10.03 6.02 -2.21
C TYR A 6 -10.92 5.01 -2.92
N ASP A 7 -12.20 5.32 -3.17
CA ASP A 7 -13.14 4.40 -3.80
C ASP A 7 -12.82 4.22 -5.30
N ARG A 8 -12.80 2.98 -5.75
CA ARG A 8 -12.58 2.59 -7.16
C ARG A 8 -13.60 1.55 -7.57
N THR A 9 -14.18 1.73 -8.76
CA THR A 9 -14.91 0.66 -9.43
C THR A 9 -13.90 -0.31 -10.04
N ILE A 10 -14.00 -1.58 -9.67
CA ILE A 10 -13.24 -2.67 -10.27
C ILE A 10 -14.16 -3.56 -11.10
N TYR A 11 -13.59 -4.18 -12.13
CA TYR A 11 -14.28 -5.13 -13.00
C TYR A 11 -13.75 -6.53 -12.68
N GLY A 12 -14.65 -7.40 -12.22
CA GLY A 12 -14.38 -8.80 -11.95
C GLY A 12 -14.19 -9.59 -13.24
N LYS A 13 -13.43 -10.69 -13.15
CA LYS A 13 -13.23 -11.63 -14.28
C LYS A 13 -14.52 -12.33 -14.71
N ASP A 14 -15.51 -12.36 -13.82
CA ASP A 14 -16.87 -12.86 -14.02
C ASP A 14 -17.80 -11.87 -14.72
N GLY A 15 -17.30 -10.66 -15.06
CA GLY A 15 -18.08 -9.60 -15.68
C GLY A 15 -18.86 -8.72 -14.70
N ASN A 16 -18.81 -9.01 -13.40
CA ASN A 16 -19.46 -8.19 -12.38
C ASN A 16 -18.60 -6.97 -12.02
N THR A 17 -19.22 -5.94 -11.44
CA THR A 17 -18.49 -4.76 -10.92
C THR A 17 -18.69 -4.61 -9.43
N ALA A 18 -17.67 -4.06 -8.77
CA ALA A 18 -17.74 -3.73 -7.35
C ALA A 18 -17.06 -2.39 -7.08
N ILE A 19 -17.56 -1.65 -6.10
CA ILE A 19 -16.87 -0.48 -5.56
C ILE A 19 -16.04 -0.96 -4.38
N VAL A 20 -14.72 -0.74 -4.44
CA VAL A 20 -13.77 -1.10 -3.39
C VAL A 20 -12.94 0.11 -3.00
N ASP A 21 -12.60 0.23 -1.72
CA ASP A 21 -11.58 1.17 -1.26
C ASP A 21 -10.21 0.48 -1.12
N VAL A 22 -9.15 1.28 -1.01
CA VAL A 22 -7.78 0.77 -0.88
C VAL A 22 -7.57 -0.11 0.35
N TYR A 23 -8.30 0.12 1.44
CA TYR A 23 -8.14 -0.64 2.67
C TYR A 23 -8.75 -2.04 2.55
N ARG A 24 -9.87 -2.19 1.85
CA ARG A 24 -10.45 -3.49 1.51
C ARG A 24 -9.52 -4.31 0.61
N VAL A 25 -8.79 -3.66 -0.30
CA VAL A 25 -7.77 -4.34 -1.11
C VAL A 25 -6.60 -4.81 -0.24
N LEU A 26 -6.09 -3.97 0.66
CA LEU A 26 -5.01 -4.37 1.58
C LEU A 26 -5.41 -5.58 2.45
N ASP A 27 -6.62 -5.55 2.98
CA ASP A 27 -7.20 -6.63 3.79
C ASP A 27 -7.34 -7.94 2.98
N ALA A 28 -7.88 -7.86 1.76
CA ALA A 28 -8.06 -9.02 0.89
C ALA A 28 -6.74 -9.72 0.50
N PHE A 29 -5.61 -8.99 0.50
CA PHE A 29 -4.27 -9.52 0.23
C PHE A 29 -3.48 -9.82 1.52
N ASN A 30 -4.09 -9.69 2.70
CA ASN A 30 -3.43 -9.85 4.00
C ASN A 30 -2.16 -9.00 4.15
N VAL A 31 -2.19 -7.75 3.67
CA VAL A 31 -1.06 -6.83 3.81
C VAL A 31 -1.08 -6.22 5.22
N ASP A 32 -0.24 -6.75 6.11
CA ASP A 32 -0.16 -6.37 7.52
C ASP A 32 1.00 -5.40 7.84
N ASP A 33 2.06 -5.41 7.02
CA ASP A 33 3.20 -4.52 7.19
C ASP A 33 2.80 -3.04 6.93
N PRO A 34 2.95 -2.14 7.93
CA PRO A 34 2.54 -0.73 7.79
C PRO A 34 3.27 0.00 6.66
N CYS A 35 4.53 -0.32 6.38
CA CYS A 35 5.29 0.30 5.30
C CYS A 35 4.76 -0.14 3.93
N LEU A 36 4.42 -1.42 3.77
CA LEU A 36 3.76 -1.94 2.56
C LEU A 36 2.34 -1.36 2.39
N GLN A 37 1.57 -1.23 3.46
CA GLN A 37 0.25 -0.58 3.41
C GLN A 37 0.37 0.87 2.92
N HIS A 38 1.34 1.62 3.46
CA HIS A 38 1.62 2.97 2.98
C HIS A 38 2.02 2.96 1.52
N LEU A 39 3.00 2.14 1.12
CA LEU A 39 3.50 2.02 -0.25
C LEU A 39 2.36 1.81 -1.25
N ILE A 40 1.54 0.77 -1.04
CA ILE A 40 0.45 0.39 -1.95
C ILE A 40 -0.58 1.53 -2.04
N LYS A 41 -0.91 2.16 -0.92
CA LYS A 41 -1.81 3.32 -0.90
C LYS A 41 -1.25 4.52 -1.67
N LYS A 42 0.08 4.72 -1.69
CA LYS A 42 0.70 5.77 -2.51
C LYS A 42 0.72 5.39 -3.98
N ALA A 43 1.03 4.13 -4.31
CA ALA A 43 1.07 3.61 -5.67
C ALA A 43 -0.30 3.66 -6.37
N LEU A 44 -1.36 3.15 -5.71
CA LEU A 44 -2.72 3.11 -6.28
C LEU A 44 -3.39 4.49 -6.37
N CYS A 45 -2.87 5.49 -5.66
CA CYS A 45 -3.44 6.83 -5.60
C CYS A 45 -2.47 7.93 -6.08
N SER A 46 -1.45 7.59 -6.86
CA SER A 46 -0.49 8.59 -7.37
C SER A 46 -1.19 9.60 -8.29
N GLY A 47 -0.88 10.89 -8.11
CA GLY A 47 -1.43 12.00 -8.89
C GLY A 47 -2.82 12.50 -8.46
N ILE A 48 -3.45 11.87 -7.46
CA ILE A 48 -4.78 12.26 -6.96
C ILE A 48 -4.78 12.54 -5.45
N ARG A 49 -3.61 12.56 -4.79
CA ARG A 49 -3.49 12.81 -3.34
C ARG A 49 -3.58 14.30 -2.96
N GLY A 50 -3.95 15.16 -3.91
CA GLY A 50 -4.09 16.60 -3.73
C GLY A 50 -2.79 17.34 -4.03
N HIS A 51 -2.09 17.80 -2.98
CA HIS A 51 -1.05 18.83 -3.01
C HIS A 51 0.33 18.42 -3.58
N LYS A 52 0.50 17.18 -4.05
CA LYS A 52 1.83 16.65 -4.42
C LYS A 52 1.92 16.42 -5.93
N ASP A 53 3.06 16.80 -6.50
CA ASP A 53 3.40 16.47 -7.88
C ASP A 53 3.63 14.97 -8.04
N LYS A 54 3.37 14.44 -9.25
CA LYS A 54 3.58 13.03 -9.60
C LYS A 54 5.00 12.55 -9.25
N ARG A 55 6.02 13.41 -9.41
CA ARG A 55 7.40 13.10 -9.02
C ARG A 55 7.54 12.86 -7.52
N GLN A 56 6.90 13.68 -6.69
CA GLN A 56 6.93 13.52 -5.24
C GLN A 56 6.20 12.23 -4.81
N ASP A 57 5.08 11.90 -5.45
CA ASP A 57 4.39 10.64 -5.17
C ASP A 57 5.26 9.42 -5.51
N LEU A 58 6.01 9.47 -6.63
CA LEU A 58 6.96 8.41 -6.99
C LEU A 58 8.10 8.29 -5.97
N GLN A 59 8.67 9.41 -5.51
CA GLN A 59 9.69 9.39 -4.48
C GLN A 59 9.15 8.82 -3.16
N ASP A 60 7.95 9.25 -2.74
CA ASP A 60 7.33 8.75 -1.53
C ASP A 60 7.06 7.22 -1.58
N ILE A 61 6.81 6.65 -2.77
CA ILE A 61 6.67 5.19 -2.97
C ILE A 61 8.01 4.50 -2.72
N ILE A 62 9.09 5.01 -3.34
CA ILE A 62 10.46 4.49 -3.16
C ILE A 62 10.86 4.52 -1.69
N ASP A 63 10.61 5.63 -1.01
CA ASP A 63 10.95 5.78 0.41
C ASP A 63 10.20 4.77 1.29
N SER A 64 8.93 4.49 0.96
CA SER A 64 8.13 3.49 1.68
C SER A 64 8.66 2.07 1.46
N ALA A 65 9.16 1.76 0.25
CA ALA A 65 9.76 0.48 -0.07
C ALA A 65 11.07 0.27 0.70
N ASN A 66 11.92 1.30 0.74
CA ASN A 66 13.17 1.26 1.50
C ASN A 66 12.93 1.04 2.99
N GLN A 67 11.91 1.69 3.57
CA GLN A 67 11.53 1.48 4.96
C GLN A 67 11.03 0.05 5.23
N ALA A 68 10.19 -0.51 4.33
CA ALA A 68 9.73 -1.89 4.46
C ALA A 68 10.91 -2.88 4.43
N MET A 69 11.87 -2.67 3.53
CA MET A 69 13.09 -3.48 3.44
C MET A 69 13.97 -3.38 4.69
N ALA A 70 14.14 -2.17 5.23
CA ALA A 70 14.90 -1.96 6.47
C ALA A 70 14.26 -2.72 7.64
N LEU A 71 12.94 -2.58 7.84
CA LEU A 71 12.21 -3.30 8.88
C LEU A 71 12.27 -4.82 8.70
N PHE A 72 12.21 -5.30 7.46
CA PHE A 72 12.35 -6.73 7.16
C PHE A 72 13.73 -7.25 7.59
N ASN A 73 14.80 -6.54 7.22
CA ASN A 73 16.17 -6.92 7.59
C ASN A 73 16.38 -6.88 9.11
N ASP A 74 15.84 -5.86 9.80
CA ASP A 74 15.93 -5.76 11.26
C ASP A 74 15.25 -6.93 11.95
N LYS A 75 14.05 -7.31 11.49
CA LYS A 75 13.32 -8.49 11.99
C LYS A 75 14.07 -9.79 11.74
N ASP A 76 14.70 -9.95 10.57
CA ASP A 76 15.50 -11.13 10.23
C ASP A 76 16.71 -11.28 11.17
N VAL A 77 17.45 -10.19 11.41
CA VAL A 77 18.59 -10.17 12.34
C VAL A 77 18.16 -10.51 13.77
N LEU A 78 17.06 -9.92 14.25
CA LEU A 78 16.55 -10.19 15.59
C LEU A 78 16.08 -11.63 15.76
N THR A 79 15.43 -12.20 14.74
CA THR A 79 14.94 -13.57 14.76
C THR A 79 16.10 -14.57 14.85
N LYS A 80 17.18 -14.34 14.12
CA LYS A 80 18.39 -15.17 14.16
C LYS A 80 19.05 -15.15 15.55
N LYS A 81 19.14 -13.97 16.19
CA LYS A 81 19.71 -13.83 17.54
C LYS A 81 18.90 -14.52 18.63
N LEU A 82 17.60 -14.73 18.44
CA LEU A 82 16.75 -15.45 19.40
C LEU A 82 16.85 -16.97 19.26
N GLN A 83 17.45 -17.46 18.17
CA GLN A 83 17.65 -18.88 17.89
C GLN A 83 19.05 -19.38 18.31
N GLU A 84 19.94 -18.45 18.70
CA GLU A 84 21.27 -18.70 19.28
C GLU A 84 21.20 -18.70 20.81
#